data_AF-A0A2K8T2H8-F1
#
_entry.id   AF-A0A2K8T2H8-F1
#
_cell.length_a   1.000
_cell.length_b   1.000
_cell.length_c   1.000
_cell.angle_alpha   90.00
_cell.angle_beta   90.00
_cell.angle_gamma   90.00
#
_symmetry.space_group_name_H-M   'P 1'
#
loop_
_entity.id
_entity.type
_entity.pdbx_description
1 polymer ?
#
loop_
_entity_poly.entity_id
_entity_poly.type
_entity_poly.pdbx_seq_one_letter_code
_entity_poly.pdbx_strand_id
1 'polypeptide(L)'
;MQSIKLCSHVGADGILHLEIPVGITDKEMEVVVIYQQIEASTPTKTLEELGWPPGFFEQTYGSCQDDPIVIDYEGDFETREEIL
;
A
#
# COMPACT_ATOMS: atom_id res chain seq x y z
N MET A 1 -19.20 -2.80 -21.35
CA MET A 1 -18.66 -2.01 -20.23
C MET A 1 -17.22 -1.65 -20.54
N GLN A 2 -16.90 -0.36 -20.63
CA GLN A 2 -15.53 0.13 -20.69
C GLN A 2 -15.21 0.78 -19.34
N SER A 3 -14.06 0.47 -18.76
CA SER A 3 -13.62 1.05 -17.49
C SER A 3 -12.45 2.00 -17.75
N ILE A 4 -12.56 3.23 -17.26
CA ILE A 4 -11.54 4.27 -17.40
C ILE A 4 -11.09 4.64 -16.00
N LYS A 5 -9.80 4.43 -15.68
CA LYS A 5 -9.21 4.79 -14.39
C LYS A 5 -8.70 6.23 -14.46
N LEU A 6 -9.38 7.15 -13.77
CA LEU A 6 -8.98 8.55 -13.64
C LEU A 6 -8.52 8.83 -12.21
N CYS A 7 -7.38 9.50 -12.05
CA CYS A 7 -6.92 10.03 -10.77
C CYS A 7 -6.91 11.56 -10.88
N SER A 8 -7.74 12.23 -10.11
CA SER A 8 -7.85 13.69 -10.10
C SER A 8 -7.91 14.21 -8.67
N HIS A 9 -7.37 15.40 -8.45
CA HIS A 9 -7.38 16.05 -7.14
C HIS A 9 -8.70 16.80 -6.95
N VAL A 10 -9.32 16.61 -5.78
CA VAL A 10 -10.51 17.39 -5.39
C VAL A 10 -10.05 18.79 -5.02
N GLY A 11 -10.61 19.80 -5.70
CA GLY A 11 -10.27 21.20 -5.45
C GLY A 11 -10.73 21.71 -4.09
N ALA A 12 -10.33 22.94 -3.75
CA ALA A 12 -10.73 23.60 -2.49
C ALA A 12 -12.26 23.84 -2.39
N ASP A 13 -12.98 23.71 -3.50
CA ASP A 13 -14.42 23.75 -3.62
C ASP A 13 -15.12 22.42 -3.26
N GLY A 14 -14.35 21.34 -3.08
CA GLY A 14 -14.88 20.03 -2.68
C GLY A 14 -15.52 19.25 -3.84
N ILE A 15 -15.32 19.67 -5.09
CA ILE A 15 -15.89 19.04 -6.28
C ILE A 15 -14.80 18.27 -7.03
N LEU A 16 -15.11 17.02 -7.40
CA LEU A 16 -14.26 16.20 -8.26
C LEU A 16 -14.66 16.42 -9.73
N HIS A 17 -13.81 17.13 -10.48
CA HIS A 17 -14.01 17.33 -11.91
C HIS A 17 -13.53 16.10 -12.69
N LEU A 18 -14.45 15.41 -13.37
CA LEU A 18 -14.15 14.33 -14.32
C LEU A 18 -14.51 14.77 -15.74
N GLU A 19 -13.50 14.79 -16.62
CA GLU A 19 -13.68 14.96 -18.05
C GLU A 19 -13.51 13.61 -18.74
N ILE A 20 -14.61 13.01 -19.21
CA ILE A 20 -14.60 11.70 -19.87
C ILE A 20 -14.76 11.92 -21.38
N PRO A 21 -13.69 11.77 -22.19
CA PRO A 21 -13.81 11.86 -23.63
C PRO A 21 -14.50 10.60 -24.17
N VAL A 22 -15.79 10.72 -24.49
CA VAL A 22 -16.60 9.58 -24.95
C VAL A 22 -16.58 9.41 -26.47
N GLY A 23 -16.13 10.41 -27.23
CA GLY A 23 -16.00 10.35 -28.69
C GLY A 23 -17.32 10.08 -29.45
N ILE A 24 -18.46 10.19 -28.78
CA ILE A 24 -19.79 9.88 -29.30
C ILE A 24 -20.63 11.14 -29.22
N THR A 25 -21.32 11.46 -30.31
CA THR A 25 -22.27 12.56 -30.42
C THR A 25 -23.67 11.98 -30.65
N ASP A 26 -24.68 12.60 -30.03
CA ASP A 26 -26.11 12.30 -30.25
C ASP A 26 -26.54 10.87 -29.84
N LYS A 27 -26.09 10.40 -28.68
CA LYS A 27 -26.57 9.13 -28.08
C LYS A 27 -26.71 9.25 -26.57
N GLU A 28 -27.73 8.59 -26.03
CA GLU A 28 -27.92 8.45 -24.58
C GLU A 28 -26.91 7.44 -24.01
N MET A 29 -26.34 7.76 -22.85
CA MET A 29 -25.37 6.91 -22.18
C MET A 29 -25.63 6.86 -20.69
N GLU A 30 -25.69 5.65 -20.14
CA GLU A 30 -25.75 5.40 -18.71
C GLU A 30 -24.33 5.35 -18.14
N VAL A 31 -24.07 6.13 -17.08
CA VAL A 31 -22.75 6.23 -16.42
C VAL A 31 -22.90 5.91 -14.95
N VAL A 32 -22.10 4.95 -14.47
CA VAL A 32 -21.98 4.63 -13.05
C VAL A 32 -20.60 5.08 -12.57
N VAL A 33 -20.57 5.99 -11.60
CA VAL A 33 -19.34 6.50 -10.99
C VAL A 33 -19.14 5.82 -9.65
N ILE A 34 -18.02 5.11 -9.51
CA ILE A 34 -17.56 4.54 -8.24
C ILE A 34 -16.28 5.29 -7.88
N TYR A 35 -16.26 5.94 -6.71
CA TYR A 35 -15.09 6.65 -6.22
C TYR A 35 -14.63 6.04 -4.90
N GLN A 36 -13.32 6.06 -4.69
CA GLN A 36 -12.69 5.67 -3.43
C GLN A 36 -11.74 6.80 -3.05
N GLN A 37 -11.84 7.29 -1.81
CA GLN A 37 -10.87 8.24 -1.30
C GLN A 37 -9.52 7.54 -1.20
N ILE A 38 -8.53 8.06 -1.93
CA ILE A 38 -7.15 7.65 -1.74
C ILE A 38 -6.67 8.48 -0.56
N GLU A 39 -6.69 7.89 0.64
CA GLU A 39 -5.97 8.47 1.76
C GLU A 39 -4.53 8.60 1.31
N ALA A 40 -3.99 9.83 1.30
CA ALA A 40 -2.56 10.02 1.14
C ALA A 40 -1.92 9.10 2.17
N SER A 41 -1.15 8.10 1.70
CA SER A 41 -0.40 7.23 2.58
C SER A 41 0.24 8.15 3.60
N THR A 42 -0.13 7.98 4.87
CA THR A 42 0.39 8.79 5.95
C THR A 42 1.88 8.93 5.71
N PRO A 43 2.45 10.17 5.76
CA PRO A 43 3.87 10.35 5.50
C PRO A 43 4.57 9.29 6.31
N THR A 44 5.28 8.40 5.61
CA THR A 44 5.90 7.23 6.22
C THR A 44 6.71 7.77 7.37
N LYS A 45 6.23 7.54 8.61
CA LYS A 45 6.87 8.08 9.80
C LYS A 45 8.34 7.77 9.67
N THR A 46 9.17 8.79 9.87
CA THR A 46 10.61 8.59 9.84
C THR A 46 10.97 7.50 10.86
N LEU A 47 12.05 6.75 10.62
CA LEU A 47 12.46 5.68 11.54
C LEU A 47 12.66 6.21 12.97
N GLU A 48 13.09 7.46 13.09
CA GLU A 48 13.22 8.19 14.36
C GLU A 48 11.86 8.45 15.03
N GLU A 49 10.83 8.82 14.28
CA GLU A 49 9.45 8.95 14.78
C GLU A 49 8.82 7.59 15.17
N LEU A 50 9.35 6.49 14.63
CA LEU A 50 8.99 5.12 15.05
C LEU A 50 9.80 4.65 16.27
N GLY A 51 10.68 5.49 16.82
CA GLY A 51 11.46 5.22 18.03
C GLY A 51 12.81 4.54 17.78
N TRP A 52 13.24 4.40 16.52
CA TRP A 52 14.55 3.84 16.21
C TRP A 52 15.64 4.91 16.36
N PRO A 53 16.78 4.57 17.00
CA PRO A 53 17.90 5.49 17.02
C PRO A 53 18.48 5.68 15.62
N PRO A 54 19.14 6.83 15.35
CA PRO A 54 19.71 7.12 14.03
C PRO A 54 20.76 6.06 13.66
N GLY A 55 20.67 5.53 12.44
CA GLY A 55 21.61 4.53 11.93
C GLY A 55 21.44 3.12 12.53
N PHE A 56 20.32 2.83 13.20
CA PHE A 56 20.09 1.53 13.85
C PHE A 56 20.20 0.37 12.86
N PHE A 57 19.55 0.46 11.70
CA PHE A 57 19.54 -0.62 10.72
C PHE A 57 20.91 -0.78 10.05
N GLU A 58 21.60 0.31 9.74
CA GLU A 58 22.93 0.29 9.15
C GLU A 58 23.97 -0.36 10.09
N GLN A 59 23.79 -0.23 11.41
CA GLN A 59 24.69 -0.78 12.43
C GLN A 59 24.31 -2.19 12.89
N THR A 60 23.04 -2.57 12.82
CA THR A 60 22.55 -3.87 13.30
C THR A 60 22.36 -4.89 12.18
N TYR A 61 22.15 -4.43 10.96
CA TYR A 61 22.03 -5.33 9.82
C TYR A 61 23.32 -6.12 9.63
N GLY A 62 23.23 -7.45 9.72
CA GLY A 62 24.39 -8.33 9.61
C GLY A 62 25.24 -8.41 10.88
N SER A 63 24.79 -7.91 12.04
CA SER A 63 25.55 -8.01 13.30
C SER A 63 25.84 -9.46 13.72
N CYS A 64 25.04 -10.42 13.24
CA CYS A 64 25.21 -11.86 13.47
C CYS A 64 25.75 -12.59 12.23
N GLN A 65 26.36 -11.89 11.26
CA GLN A 65 26.91 -12.52 10.07
C GLN A 65 28.16 -13.35 10.40
N ASP A 66 29.00 -12.87 11.32
CA ASP A 66 30.23 -13.54 11.74
C ASP A 66 29.98 -14.69 12.75
N ASP A 67 28.84 -14.66 13.43
CA ASP A 67 28.40 -15.68 14.40
C ASP A 67 26.93 -16.02 14.14
N PRO A 68 26.66 -16.96 13.21
CA PRO A 68 25.30 -17.32 12.86
C PRO A 68 24.58 -17.95 14.04
N ILE A 69 23.30 -17.59 14.23
CA ILE A 69 22.47 -18.12 15.30
C ILE A 69 22.25 -19.62 15.06
N VAL A 70 22.88 -20.46 15.88
CA VAL A 70 22.67 -21.91 15.88
C VAL A 70 21.47 -22.25 16.76
N ILE A 71 20.52 -23.02 16.22
CA ILE A 71 19.41 -23.57 16.98
C ILE A 71 19.79 -25.00 17.37
N ASP A 72 20.15 -25.22 18.65
CA ASP A 72 20.57 -26.54 19.14
C ASP A 72 19.42 -27.57 19.16
N TYR A 73 18.19 -27.10 19.37
CA TYR A 73 16.97 -27.90 19.36
C TYR A 73 15.81 -27.02 18.97
N GLU A 74 15.14 -27.37 17.88
CA GLU A 74 14.01 -26.62 17.33
C GLU A 74 12.75 -26.71 18.20
N GLY A 75 12.63 -27.71 19.08
CA GLY A 75 11.41 -27.95 19.86
C GLY A 75 10.57 -29.07 19.26
N ASP A 76 9.63 -29.59 20.03
CA ASP A 76 8.56 -30.44 19.52
C ASP A 76 7.38 -29.53 19.16
N PHE A 77 7.17 -29.30 17.86
CA PHE A 77 6.06 -28.49 17.37
C PHE A 77 4.89 -29.38 16.95
N GLU A 78 3.68 -28.89 17.17
CA GLU A 78 2.46 -29.52 16.66
C GLU A 78 2.42 -29.47 15.12
N THR A 79 2.06 -30.58 14.48
CA THR A 79 1.78 -30.62 13.05
C THR A 79 0.53 -29.80 12.76
N ARG A 80 0.66 -28.70 12.01
CA ARG A 80 -0.48 -27.89 11.57
C ARG A 80 -1.21 -28.58 10.42
N GLU A 81 -2.52 -28.36 10.32
CA GLU A 81 -3.33 -28.89 9.23
C GLU A 81 -2.91 -28.31 7.87
N GLU A 82 -3.04 -29.10 6.81
CA GLU A 82 -2.73 -28.66 5.45
C GLU A 82 -3.72 -27.58 5.00
N ILE A 83 -3.20 -26.59 4.27
CA ILE A 83 -4.02 -25.53 3.69
C ILE A 83 -4.75 -26.13 2.48
N LEU A 84 -6.08 -26.30 2.59
CA LEU A 84 -6.97 -26.80 1.54
C LEU A 84 -7.12 -25.81 0.37
#